data_AF-A0A1H4CE00-F1
#
_entry.id   AF-A0A1H4CE00-F1
#
_cell.length_a   1.000
_cell.length_b   1.000
_cell.length_c   1.000
_cell.angle_alpha   90.00
_cell.angle_beta   90.00
_cell.angle_gamma   90.00
#
_symmetry.space_group_name_H-M   'P 1'
#
loop_
_entity.id
_entity.type
_entity.pdbx_description
1 polymer ?
#
loop_
_entity_poly.entity_id
_entity_poly.type
_entity_poly.pdbx_seq_one_letter_code
_entity_poly.pdbx_strand_id
1 'polypeptide(L)'
;MKNLGFVALALFGSAAIASPIQINSGYGTTAQFNGLGATNLPVTSTYTHGLGAGAVTHANDLIGQILGFSDVGSGDIGQLFPLLGASATAGYGSDWKLSFSYQVSGTAEFIDGILPPGFCPPAPVGACADGNLVGGTFNGQEVFGAFDGIAPNFTSGVFSFFYEDLNTNTSTQVLGLNLLSASASAFNPNVVFNAAVDFSWYAGGNAFVENFFMDVNSGYSFFDLYTQGNGTTINFRADFNVDPNYIPVCVDAACLELVRTTDLNISGVFSVPEPTSIAILGAGLLGMGFVARRRRSNKAA
;
A
#
# COMPACT_ATOMS: atom_id res chain seq x y z
N MET A 1 -46.09 17.97 -24.66
CA MET A 1 -45.56 16.90 -23.78
C MET A 1 -44.08 17.20 -23.49
N LYS A 2 -43.66 16.96 -22.25
CA LYS A 2 -42.49 17.57 -21.60
C LYS A 2 -41.15 17.03 -22.13
N ASN A 3 -40.24 17.92 -22.53
CA ASN A 3 -38.82 17.60 -22.74
C ASN A 3 -38.10 17.65 -21.38
N LEU A 4 -37.78 16.49 -20.82
CA LEU A 4 -36.90 16.35 -19.65
C LEU A 4 -35.46 16.23 -20.16
N GLY A 5 -34.69 17.32 -20.04
CA GLY A 5 -33.26 17.31 -20.23
C GLY A 5 -32.58 16.69 -19.01
N PHE A 6 -31.95 15.53 -19.20
CA PHE A 6 -31.00 14.98 -18.25
C PHE A 6 -29.70 15.78 -18.34
N VAL A 7 -29.39 16.55 -17.29
CA VAL A 7 -28.05 17.09 -17.08
C VAL A 7 -27.24 15.99 -16.40
N ALA A 8 -26.40 15.29 -17.16
CA ALA A 8 -25.39 14.41 -16.61
C ALA A 8 -24.32 15.27 -15.93
N LEU A 9 -24.33 15.28 -14.60
CA LEU A 9 -23.26 15.85 -13.80
C LEU A 9 -22.07 14.90 -13.91
N ALA A 10 -21.14 15.21 -14.82
CA ALA A 10 -19.86 14.53 -14.90
C ALA A 10 -19.07 14.83 -13.62
N LEU A 11 -19.06 13.87 -12.69
CA LEU A 11 -18.10 13.82 -11.60
C LEU A 11 -16.74 13.53 -12.25
N PHE A 12 -15.99 14.59 -12.56
CA PHE A 12 -14.57 14.47 -12.84
C PHE A 12 -13.90 14.04 -11.53
N GLY A 13 -13.64 12.74 -11.39
CA GLY A 13 -12.67 12.25 -10.42
C GLY A 13 -11.33 12.89 -10.78
N SER A 14 -10.87 13.85 -9.99
CA SER A 14 -9.53 14.40 -10.11
C SER A 14 -8.54 13.25 -9.92
N ALA A 15 -7.85 12.86 -10.99
CA ALA A 15 -6.66 12.02 -10.86
C ALA A 15 -5.68 12.80 -9.97
N ALA A 16 -5.43 12.31 -8.77
CA ALA A 16 -4.49 12.94 -7.88
C ALA A 16 -3.10 12.88 -8.53
N ILE A 17 -2.55 14.05 -8.84
CA ILE A 17 -1.19 14.16 -9.39
C ILE A 17 -0.25 13.91 -8.21
N ALA A 18 0.71 13.01 -8.39
CA ALA A 18 1.73 12.74 -7.40
C ALA A 18 2.46 14.04 -7.03
N SER A 19 2.54 14.36 -5.74
CA SER A 19 3.25 15.55 -5.26
C SER A 19 4.73 15.19 -5.08
N PRO A 20 5.67 15.98 -5.61
CA PRO A 20 7.09 15.76 -5.34
C PRO A 20 7.37 15.88 -3.85
N ILE A 21 8.16 14.96 -3.35
CA ILE A 21 8.65 14.93 -1.98
C ILE A 21 10.17 15.06 -1.97
N GLN A 22 10.70 15.50 -0.84
CA GLN A 22 12.12 15.53 -0.56
C GLN A 22 12.38 15.06 0.87
N ILE A 23 13.54 14.45 1.10
CA ILE A 23 14.00 14.11 2.44
C ILE A 23 14.87 15.25 2.93
N ASN A 24 14.52 15.83 4.08
CA ASN A 24 15.37 16.75 4.81
C ASN A 24 15.97 16.04 6.02
N SER A 25 17.27 15.77 5.95
CA SER A 25 18.00 15.08 7.01
C SER A 25 18.43 16.01 8.15
N GLY A 26 18.10 17.30 8.09
CA GLY A 26 18.62 18.33 9.02
C GLY A 26 20.00 18.87 8.63
N TYR A 27 20.69 18.24 7.67
CA TYR A 27 22.03 18.61 7.20
C TYR A 27 22.10 18.81 5.68
N GLY A 28 20.97 18.58 5.00
CA GLY A 28 20.81 18.69 3.57
C GLY A 28 19.48 18.10 3.12
N THR A 29 19.09 18.46 1.91
CA THR A 29 17.87 17.97 1.26
C THR A 29 18.23 17.08 0.09
N THR A 30 17.50 15.99 -0.11
CA THR A 30 17.61 15.20 -1.35
C THR A 30 17.11 16.00 -2.56
N ALA A 31 17.45 15.52 -3.77
CA ALA A 31 16.66 15.88 -4.94
C ALA A 31 15.19 15.50 -4.73
N GLN A 32 14.30 16.16 -5.47
CA GLN A 32 12.88 15.87 -5.43
C GLN A 32 12.59 14.54 -6.12
N PHE A 33 11.70 13.75 -5.54
CA PHE A 33 11.25 12.48 -6.10
C PHE A 33 9.77 12.27 -5.83
N ASN A 34 9.11 11.44 -6.64
CA ASN A 34 7.66 11.25 -6.57
C ASN A 34 7.27 9.91 -5.92
N GLY A 35 8.26 9.08 -5.57
CA GLY A 35 8.03 7.74 -5.10
C GLY A 35 9.24 7.12 -4.42
N LEU A 36 8.98 6.10 -3.61
CA LEU A 36 9.99 5.23 -3.00
C LEU A 36 9.73 3.82 -3.51
N GLY A 37 10.79 3.11 -3.86
CA GLY A 37 10.68 1.74 -4.34
C GLY A 37 11.76 0.83 -3.79
N ALA A 38 11.40 -0.42 -3.63
CA ALA A 38 12.26 -1.50 -3.19
C ALA A 38 11.93 -2.75 -3.99
N THR A 39 12.96 -3.55 -4.28
CA THR A 39 12.82 -4.77 -5.10
C THR A 39 13.37 -5.98 -4.37
N ASN A 40 12.82 -7.15 -4.68
CA ASN A 40 13.23 -8.45 -4.13
C ASN A 40 13.16 -8.50 -2.60
N LEU A 41 12.04 -8.04 -2.04
CA LEU A 41 11.85 -8.00 -0.60
C LEU A 41 11.35 -9.36 -0.11
N PRO A 42 12.03 -9.98 0.87
CA PRO A 42 11.57 -11.23 1.43
C PRO A 42 10.31 -10.97 2.25
N VAL A 43 9.25 -11.69 1.91
CA VAL A 43 7.95 -11.60 2.56
C VAL A 43 7.54 -12.96 3.08
N THR A 44 7.00 -12.98 4.30
CA THR A 44 6.41 -14.18 4.89
C THR A 44 4.92 -13.97 5.08
N SER A 45 4.12 -14.76 4.37
CA SER A 45 2.68 -14.84 4.56
C SER A 45 2.35 -16.02 5.48
N THR A 46 1.51 -15.79 6.49
CA THR A 46 1.00 -16.80 7.43
C THR A 46 -0.51 -16.91 7.32
N TYR A 47 -1.01 -18.14 7.27
CA TYR A 47 -2.43 -18.47 7.16
C TYR A 47 -2.87 -19.32 8.36
N THR A 48 -3.93 -18.90 9.04
CA THR A 48 -4.51 -19.60 10.19
C THR A 48 -5.93 -20.05 9.87
N HIS A 49 -6.17 -21.36 9.89
CA HIS A 49 -7.44 -21.93 9.39
C HIS A 49 -8.47 -22.21 10.49
N GLY A 50 -8.05 -22.36 11.75
CA GLY A 50 -8.96 -22.52 12.89
C GLY A 50 -9.79 -23.82 12.91
N LEU A 51 -9.57 -24.76 11.99
CA LEU A 51 -10.32 -26.03 11.89
C LEU A 51 -9.85 -27.09 12.91
N GLY A 52 -8.81 -26.80 13.69
CA GLY A 52 -8.21 -27.72 14.67
C GLY A 52 -7.05 -28.53 14.10
N ALA A 53 -6.24 -29.11 15.00
CA ALA A 53 -5.01 -29.80 14.62
C ALA A 53 -5.28 -31.04 13.75
N GLY A 54 -4.53 -31.18 12.66
CA GLY A 54 -4.63 -32.30 11.72
C GLY A 54 -5.86 -32.27 10.81
N ALA A 55 -6.64 -31.18 10.82
CA ALA A 55 -7.78 -31.02 9.92
C ALA A 55 -7.39 -30.71 8.48
N VAL A 56 -6.15 -30.24 8.26
CA VAL A 56 -5.57 -29.98 6.94
C VAL A 56 -4.47 -31.00 6.71
N THR A 57 -4.64 -31.82 5.69
CA THR A 57 -3.66 -32.85 5.27
C THR A 57 -3.05 -32.53 3.92
N HIS A 58 -3.80 -31.83 3.08
CA HIS A 58 -3.40 -31.36 1.75
C HIS A 58 -3.92 -29.95 1.55
N ALA A 59 -3.28 -29.18 0.66
CA ALA A 59 -3.73 -27.82 0.35
C ALA A 59 -5.16 -27.78 -0.20
N ASN A 60 -5.61 -28.84 -0.89
CA ASN A 60 -6.97 -28.96 -1.41
C ASN A 60 -8.04 -28.92 -0.32
N ASP A 61 -7.70 -29.28 0.93
CA ASP A 61 -8.61 -29.19 2.07
C ASP A 61 -8.98 -27.72 2.40
N LEU A 62 -8.22 -26.76 1.85
CA LEU A 62 -8.43 -25.32 2.04
C LEU A 62 -9.35 -24.69 1.01
N ILE A 63 -9.75 -25.40 -0.05
CA ILE A 63 -10.62 -24.84 -1.10
C ILE A 63 -11.92 -24.32 -0.49
N GLY A 64 -12.23 -23.05 -0.75
CA GLY A 64 -13.42 -22.36 -0.23
C GLY A 64 -13.38 -22.03 1.27
N GLN A 65 -12.25 -22.27 1.94
CA GLN A 65 -12.03 -21.83 3.32
C GLN A 65 -11.59 -20.37 3.35
N ILE A 66 -12.06 -19.64 4.37
CA ILE A 66 -11.60 -18.29 4.68
C ILE A 66 -10.68 -18.37 5.90
N LEU A 67 -9.40 -18.11 5.69
CA LEU A 67 -8.37 -18.22 6.72
C LEU A 67 -8.02 -16.82 7.25
N GLY A 68 -7.63 -16.76 8.52
CA GLY A 68 -6.91 -15.59 9.03
C GLY A 68 -5.57 -15.45 8.29
N PHE A 69 -5.22 -14.23 7.93
CA PHE A 69 -4.06 -13.94 7.10
C PHE A 69 -3.22 -12.83 7.72
N SER A 70 -1.90 -13.04 7.77
CA SER A 70 -0.92 -12.03 8.17
C SER A 70 0.26 -12.09 7.23
N ASP A 71 0.78 -10.92 6.86
CA ASP A 71 1.90 -10.79 5.94
C ASP A 71 2.88 -9.78 6.49
N VAL A 72 4.14 -10.20 6.60
CA VAL A 72 5.22 -9.42 7.19
C VAL A 72 6.39 -9.41 6.25
N GLY A 73 6.94 -8.21 6.03
CA GLY A 73 8.11 -8.02 5.20
C GLY A 73 8.94 -6.83 5.64
N SER A 74 10.21 -6.83 5.26
CA SER A 74 11.14 -5.73 5.50
C SER A 74 12.22 -5.69 4.43
N GLY A 75 12.82 -4.52 4.25
CA GLY A 75 14.01 -4.37 3.44
C GLY A 75 14.39 -2.92 3.20
N ASP A 76 15.21 -2.70 2.19
CA ASP A 76 15.85 -1.41 1.94
C ASP A 76 15.28 -0.72 0.70
N ILE A 77 15.13 0.60 0.76
CA ILE A 77 14.71 1.42 -0.37
C ILE A 77 15.91 1.66 -1.29
N GLY A 78 15.94 0.95 -2.42
CA GLY A 78 17.09 0.92 -3.33
C GLY A 78 17.19 2.10 -4.31
N GLN A 79 16.17 2.95 -4.41
CA GLN A 79 16.12 4.06 -5.38
C GLN A 79 16.81 5.36 -4.91
N LEU A 80 17.30 5.38 -3.67
CA LEU A 80 18.00 6.52 -3.11
C LEU A 80 19.49 6.37 -3.42
N PHE A 81 19.89 6.70 -4.66
CA PHE A 81 21.29 6.98 -4.97
C PHE A 81 21.78 8.08 -4.01
N PRO A 82 23.05 8.04 -3.54
CA PRO A 82 23.52 8.88 -2.43
C PRO A 82 23.18 10.34 -2.72
N LEU A 83 22.70 11.04 -1.68
CA LEU A 83 22.46 12.48 -1.64
C LEU A 83 23.43 13.22 -2.57
N LEU A 84 23.00 13.52 -3.80
CA LEU A 84 23.83 14.23 -4.78
C LEU A 84 24.07 15.64 -4.23
N GLY A 85 25.24 15.87 -3.63
CA GLY A 85 25.73 17.22 -3.33
C GLY A 85 26.21 17.51 -1.90
N ALA A 86 26.27 16.56 -0.96
CA ALA A 86 26.80 16.84 0.38
C ALA A 86 28.13 16.11 0.62
N SER A 87 29.19 16.87 0.88
CA SER A 87 30.37 16.37 1.59
C SER A 87 29.96 15.56 2.82
N ALA A 88 30.77 14.55 3.22
CA ALA A 88 30.59 13.75 4.42
C ALA A 88 29.91 14.54 5.55
N THR A 89 28.66 14.19 5.84
CA THR A 89 27.86 14.90 6.84
C THR A 89 28.46 14.58 8.21
N ALA A 90 29.06 15.57 8.86
CA ALA A 90 29.59 15.41 10.20
C ALA A 90 28.46 14.99 11.16
N GLY A 91 28.52 13.75 11.66
CA GLY A 91 27.54 13.18 12.60
C GLY A 91 26.68 12.02 12.06
N TYR A 92 26.66 11.78 10.74
CA TYR A 92 25.89 10.68 10.11
C TYR A 92 26.75 9.78 9.21
N GLY A 93 28.06 10.06 9.22
CA GLY A 93 29.10 9.53 8.34
C GLY A 93 28.72 9.53 6.85
N SER A 94 29.46 8.76 6.06
CA SER A 94 29.34 8.71 4.60
C SER A 94 28.26 7.74 4.10
N ASP A 95 27.68 6.97 5.01
CA ASP A 95 26.86 5.80 4.72
C ASP A 95 25.59 5.81 5.56
N TRP A 96 24.45 5.94 4.90
CA TRP A 96 23.12 5.80 5.49
C TRP A 96 22.23 5.03 4.52
N LYS A 97 21.12 4.49 5.02
CA LYS A 97 20.06 3.91 4.19
C LYS A 97 18.68 4.19 4.75
N LEU A 98 17.68 4.10 3.89
CA LEU A 98 16.28 4.08 4.28
C LEU A 98 15.80 2.64 4.20
N SER A 99 15.42 2.06 5.32
CA SER A 99 14.76 0.77 5.37
C SER A 99 13.28 0.95 5.64
N PHE A 100 12.50 -0.09 5.37
CA PHE A 100 11.10 -0.15 5.69
C PHE A 100 10.74 -1.53 6.21
N SER A 101 9.69 -1.58 7.01
CA SER A 101 9.02 -2.81 7.41
C SER A 101 7.52 -2.63 7.29
N TYR A 102 6.80 -3.72 7.10
CA TYR A 102 5.35 -3.68 7.17
C TYR A 102 4.79 -4.95 7.79
N GLN A 103 3.60 -4.79 8.33
CA GLN A 103 2.75 -5.89 8.78
C GLN A 103 1.34 -5.56 8.33
N VAL A 104 0.78 -6.40 7.45
CA VAL A 104 -0.62 -6.31 7.04
C VAL A 104 -1.35 -7.57 7.48
N SER A 105 -2.65 -7.46 7.72
CA SER A 105 -3.47 -8.57 8.19
C SER A 105 -4.89 -8.46 7.68
N GLY A 106 -5.57 -9.60 7.65
CA GLY A 106 -6.94 -9.72 7.18
C GLY A 106 -7.33 -11.18 7.02
N THR A 107 -7.99 -11.48 5.90
CA THR A 107 -8.39 -12.85 5.58
C THR A 107 -7.87 -13.25 4.21
N ALA A 108 -7.79 -14.56 3.94
CA ALA A 108 -7.46 -15.07 2.62
C ALA A 108 -8.36 -16.26 2.27
N GLU A 109 -8.82 -16.29 1.03
CA GLU A 109 -9.61 -17.40 0.49
C GLU A 109 -8.77 -18.18 -0.53
N PHE A 110 -8.79 -19.51 -0.43
CA PHE A 110 -8.16 -20.39 -1.41
C PHE A 110 -9.21 -20.75 -2.46
N ILE A 111 -8.91 -20.43 -3.71
CA ILE A 111 -9.85 -20.51 -4.82
C ILE A 111 -9.33 -21.55 -5.81
N ASP A 112 -10.17 -22.55 -6.06
CA ASP A 112 -10.08 -23.50 -7.17
C ASP A 112 -10.93 -22.94 -8.32
N GLY A 113 -10.28 -22.48 -9.38
CA GLY A 113 -10.96 -21.89 -10.53
C GLY A 113 -11.33 -20.43 -10.39
N ILE A 114 -10.31 -19.58 -10.37
CA ILE A 114 -10.39 -18.13 -10.38
C ILE A 114 -11.16 -17.60 -11.62
N LEU A 115 -11.15 -18.30 -12.76
CA LEU A 115 -11.90 -17.86 -13.96
C LEU A 115 -13.43 -17.92 -13.75
N PRO A 116 -14.20 -16.90 -14.21
CA PRO A 116 -15.65 -16.98 -14.18
C PRO A 116 -16.17 -18.18 -15.00
N PRO A 117 -17.34 -18.77 -14.65
CA PRO A 117 -17.85 -20.00 -15.28
C PRO A 117 -18.00 -19.99 -16.81
N GLY A 118 -18.04 -18.80 -17.44
CA GLY A 118 -18.12 -18.64 -18.90
C GLY A 118 -16.78 -18.43 -19.62
N PHE A 119 -15.68 -18.28 -18.87
CA PHE A 119 -14.33 -18.06 -19.41
C PHE A 119 -13.42 -19.27 -19.22
N CYS A 120 -13.89 -20.31 -18.55
CA CYS A 120 -13.12 -21.53 -18.42
C CYS A 120 -12.95 -22.18 -19.80
N PRO A 121 -11.71 -22.50 -20.25
CA PRO A 121 -11.48 -23.11 -21.54
C PRO A 121 -12.29 -24.42 -21.68
N PRO A 122 -12.86 -24.69 -22.87
CA PRO A 122 -13.84 -25.75 -23.06
C PRO A 122 -13.28 -27.18 -22.96
N ALA A 123 -11.98 -27.38 -22.74
CA ALA A 123 -11.43 -28.71 -22.49
C ALA A 123 -10.04 -28.69 -21.81
N PRO A 124 -9.79 -29.62 -20.87
CA PRO A 124 -10.80 -30.50 -20.27
C PRO A 124 -11.82 -29.70 -19.45
N VAL A 125 -13.11 -30.03 -19.59
CA VAL A 125 -14.19 -29.43 -18.79
C VAL A 125 -13.88 -29.69 -17.32
N GLY A 126 -13.84 -28.64 -16.52
CA GLY A 126 -13.42 -28.70 -15.12
C GLY A 126 -12.00 -28.21 -14.86
N ALA A 127 -11.18 -27.94 -15.88
CA ALA A 127 -9.78 -27.51 -15.70
C ALA A 127 -9.55 -26.24 -14.87
N CYS A 128 -10.59 -25.42 -14.67
CA CYS A 128 -10.48 -24.25 -13.80
C CYS A 128 -10.80 -24.62 -12.36
N ALA A 129 -11.95 -25.25 -12.12
CA ALA A 129 -12.38 -25.67 -10.79
C ALA A 129 -12.40 -27.21 -10.75
N ASP A 130 -11.22 -27.83 -10.69
CA ASP A 130 -11.06 -29.29 -10.82
C ASP A 130 -11.06 -30.01 -9.46
N GLY A 131 -11.23 -29.27 -8.37
CA GLY A 131 -11.15 -29.74 -7.00
C GLY A 131 -9.72 -29.86 -6.48
N ASN A 132 -8.73 -29.36 -7.22
CA ASN A 132 -7.32 -29.51 -6.89
C ASN A 132 -6.54 -28.20 -7.15
N LEU A 133 -5.96 -27.65 -6.09
CA LEU A 133 -5.13 -26.45 -6.18
C LEU A 133 -3.75 -26.73 -6.81
N VAL A 134 -3.31 -27.99 -6.86
CA VAL A 134 -1.94 -28.36 -7.26
C VAL A 134 -1.84 -28.45 -8.79
N GLY A 135 -1.14 -27.49 -9.39
CA GLY A 135 -0.84 -27.46 -10.83
C GLY A 135 0.41 -28.25 -11.23
N GLY A 136 1.23 -28.63 -10.25
CA GLY A 136 2.50 -29.31 -10.45
C GLY A 136 3.47 -29.04 -9.31
N THR A 137 4.76 -29.27 -9.59
CA THR A 137 5.84 -29.03 -8.62
C THR A 137 6.96 -28.20 -9.24
N PHE A 138 7.49 -27.23 -8.49
CA PHE A 138 8.69 -26.48 -8.83
C PHE A 138 9.72 -26.65 -7.71
N ASN A 139 10.96 -27.04 -8.05
CA ASN A 139 12.01 -27.37 -7.08
C ASN A 139 11.58 -28.35 -5.97
N GLY A 140 10.67 -29.28 -6.29
CA GLY A 140 10.15 -30.27 -5.34
C GLY A 140 9.08 -29.75 -4.37
N GLN A 141 8.60 -28.51 -4.54
CA GLN A 141 7.48 -27.93 -3.80
C GLN A 141 6.26 -27.78 -4.71
N GLU A 142 5.06 -27.96 -4.14
CA GLU A 142 3.81 -27.81 -4.88
C GLU A 142 3.54 -26.34 -5.25
N VAL A 143 3.05 -26.13 -6.47
CA VAL A 143 2.67 -24.82 -7.00
C VAL A 143 1.20 -24.82 -7.40
N PHE A 144 0.58 -23.65 -7.34
CA PHE A 144 -0.81 -23.49 -7.75
C PHE A 144 -1.00 -23.85 -9.23
N GLY A 145 -2.18 -24.41 -9.54
CA GLY A 145 -2.67 -24.51 -10.90
C GLY A 145 -2.77 -23.14 -11.58
N ALA A 146 -2.73 -23.14 -12.91
CA ALA A 146 -2.79 -21.91 -13.69
C ALA A 146 -4.08 -21.09 -13.46
N PHE A 147 -5.11 -21.72 -12.91
CA PHE A 147 -6.41 -21.11 -12.62
C PHE A 147 -6.72 -21.06 -11.12
N ASP A 148 -5.75 -21.37 -10.26
CA ASP A 148 -5.95 -21.41 -8.82
C ASP A 148 -5.15 -20.32 -8.15
N GLY A 149 -5.54 -20.00 -6.92
CA GLY A 149 -4.75 -19.07 -6.14
C GLY A 149 -5.38 -18.69 -4.82
N ILE A 150 -4.82 -17.63 -4.27
CA ILE A 150 -5.21 -17.07 -2.98
C ILE A 150 -5.72 -15.66 -3.24
N ALA A 151 -6.93 -15.37 -2.78
CA ALA A 151 -7.50 -14.04 -2.78
C ALA A 151 -7.36 -13.42 -1.38
N PRO A 152 -6.31 -12.62 -1.11
CA PRO A 152 -6.18 -11.91 0.15
C PRO A 152 -7.14 -10.72 0.21
N ASN A 153 -7.74 -10.52 1.37
CA ASN A 153 -8.51 -9.34 1.73
C ASN A 153 -7.85 -8.69 2.96
N PHE A 154 -7.11 -7.62 2.73
CA PHE A 154 -6.39 -6.90 3.78
C PHE A 154 -7.33 -5.90 4.46
N THR A 155 -7.47 -6.02 5.77
CA THR A 155 -8.38 -5.18 6.58
C THR A 155 -7.62 -4.24 7.52
N SER A 156 -6.35 -4.52 7.78
CA SER A 156 -5.50 -3.71 8.64
C SER A 156 -4.04 -3.84 8.24
N GLY A 157 -3.23 -2.87 8.66
CA GLY A 157 -1.80 -2.95 8.50
C GLY A 157 -1.06 -1.67 8.84
N VAL A 158 0.22 -1.83 9.14
CA VAL A 158 1.14 -0.76 9.50
C VAL A 158 2.38 -0.87 8.62
N PHE A 159 2.84 0.26 8.11
CA PHE A 159 4.09 0.39 7.36
C PHE A 159 4.97 1.37 8.11
N SER A 160 6.21 0.99 8.36
CA SER A 160 7.18 1.79 9.11
C SER A 160 8.41 1.99 8.26
N PHE A 161 8.91 3.23 8.20
CA PHE A 161 10.15 3.58 7.51
C PHE A 161 11.17 4.03 8.54
N PHE A 162 12.41 3.58 8.36
CA PHE A 162 13.51 3.82 9.26
C PHE A 162 14.68 4.43 8.52
N TYR A 163 15.19 5.52 9.08
CA TYR A 163 16.49 6.03 8.74
C TYR A 163 17.54 5.23 9.52
N GLU A 164 18.48 4.62 8.81
CA GLU A 164 19.61 3.91 9.40
C GLU A 164 20.91 4.64 9.10
N ASP A 165 21.58 5.10 10.16
CA ASP A 165 22.95 5.57 10.09
C ASP A 165 23.89 4.37 10.22
N LEU A 166 24.59 4.03 9.13
CA LEU A 166 25.45 2.85 9.07
C LEU A 166 26.78 3.05 9.80
N ASN A 167 27.12 4.29 10.17
CA ASN A 167 28.35 4.59 10.90
C ASN A 167 28.17 4.40 12.40
N THR A 168 26.99 4.75 12.91
CA THR A 168 26.63 4.55 14.32
C THR A 168 25.81 3.29 14.55
N ASN A 169 25.34 2.64 13.48
CA ASN A 169 24.39 1.52 13.51
C ASN A 169 23.11 1.87 14.29
N THR A 170 22.65 3.11 14.13
CA THR A 170 21.43 3.63 14.79
C THR A 170 20.28 3.62 13.80
N SER A 171 19.16 3.00 14.20
CA SER A 171 17.91 3.01 13.43
C SER A 171 16.91 3.96 14.11
N THR A 172 16.36 4.89 13.34
CA THR A 172 15.36 5.86 13.79
C THR A 172 14.13 5.75 12.90
N GLN A 173 12.96 5.46 13.48
CA GLN A 173 11.70 5.51 12.72
C GLN A 173 11.41 6.96 12.32
N VAL A 174 11.13 7.18 11.04
CA VAL A 174 10.93 8.52 10.45
C VAL A 174 9.55 8.68 9.83
N LEU A 175 8.83 7.59 9.58
CA LEU A 175 7.45 7.62 9.07
C LEU A 175 6.71 6.35 9.48
N GLY A 176 5.47 6.50 9.91
CA GLY A 176 4.49 5.41 10.02
C GLY A 176 3.34 5.66 9.05
N LEU A 177 2.80 4.60 8.48
CA LEU A 177 1.57 4.63 7.70
C LEU A 177 0.59 3.57 8.22
N ASN A 178 -0.69 3.90 8.29
CA ASN A 178 -1.76 2.96 8.63
C ASN A 178 -2.63 2.66 7.40
N LEU A 179 -2.82 1.38 7.12
CA LEU A 179 -3.67 0.91 6.03
C LEU A 179 -5.12 1.42 6.20
N LEU A 180 -5.64 2.07 5.17
CA LEU A 180 -7.03 2.48 5.07
C LEU A 180 -7.84 1.48 4.23
N SER A 181 -7.27 1.06 3.12
CA SER A 181 -7.89 0.08 2.22
C SER A 181 -6.82 -0.60 1.36
N ALA A 182 -7.12 -1.81 0.90
CA ALA A 182 -6.34 -2.49 -0.11
C ALA A 182 -7.26 -2.89 -1.27
N SER A 183 -6.72 -2.83 -2.48
CA SER A 183 -7.34 -3.43 -3.65
C SER A 183 -6.43 -4.53 -4.15
N ALA A 184 -6.87 -5.77 -3.95
CA ALA A 184 -6.23 -6.97 -4.48
C ALA A 184 -7.19 -7.65 -5.45
N SER A 185 -6.67 -8.31 -6.48
CA SER A 185 -7.46 -9.13 -7.39
C SER A 185 -6.88 -10.53 -7.42
N ALA A 186 -7.73 -11.55 -7.39
CA ALA A 186 -7.29 -12.93 -7.59
C ALA A 186 -6.61 -13.15 -8.96
N PHE A 187 -6.94 -12.31 -9.95
CA PHE A 187 -6.36 -12.37 -11.30
C PHE A 187 -5.12 -11.50 -11.50
N ASN A 188 -4.78 -10.66 -10.53
CA ASN A 188 -3.66 -9.73 -10.66
C ASN A 188 -2.80 -9.76 -9.39
N PRO A 189 -1.52 -10.18 -9.49
CA PRO A 189 -0.60 -10.17 -8.35
C PRO A 189 -0.34 -8.77 -7.77
N ASN A 190 -0.73 -7.71 -8.47
CA ASN A 190 -0.65 -6.34 -7.99
C ASN A 190 -1.67 -6.06 -6.89
N VAL A 191 -1.17 -5.59 -5.74
CA VAL A 191 -2.00 -5.11 -4.63
C VAL A 191 -1.78 -3.61 -4.44
N VAL A 192 -2.84 -2.82 -4.60
CA VAL A 192 -2.77 -1.38 -4.34
C VAL A 192 -3.17 -1.14 -2.90
N PHE A 193 -2.23 -0.67 -2.08
CA PHE A 193 -2.52 -0.24 -0.71
C PHE A 193 -2.74 1.26 -0.67
N ASN A 194 -3.78 1.68 0.05
CA ASN A 194 -4.00 3.08 0.39
C ASN A 194 -3.81 3.19 1.90
N ALA A 195 -2.80 3.94 2.34
CA ALA A 195 -2.58 4.22 3.77
C ALA A 195 -2.62 5.72 4.05
N ALA A 196 -2.86 6.06 5.31
CA ALA A 196 -2.66 7.41 5.81
C ALA A 196 -1.32 7.51 6.53
N VAL A 197 -0.68 8.68 6.44
CA VAL A 197 0.39 9.04 7.38
C VAL A 197 -0.12 8.89 8.80
N ASP A 198 0.65 8.20 9.64
CA ASP A 198 0.39 8.08 11.05
C ASP A 198 1.66 8.30 11.88
N PHE A 199 1.61 9.32 12.73
CA PHE A 199 2.61 9.61 13.75
C PHE A 199 2.09 9.31 15.17
N SER A 200 1.05 8.50 15.34
CA SER A 200 0.51 8.13 16.67
C SER A 200 1.53 7.41 17.57
N TRP A 201 2.51 6.74 16.96
CA TRP A 201 3.65 6.09 17.64
C TRP A 201 4.68 7.10 18.18
N TYR A 202 4.66 8.33 17.69
CA TYR A 202 5.70 9.32 17.93
C TYR A 202 5.29 10.31 19.03
N ALA A 203 6.08 10.36 20.10
CA ALA A 203 5.80 11.20 21.27
C ALA A 203 6.22 12.67 21.14
N GLY A 204 6.82 13.06 20.00
CA GLY A 204 7.37 14.41 19.79
C GLY A 204 8.79 14.61 20.33
N GLY A 205 9.41 15.75 19.98
CA GLY A 205 10.66 16.22 20.60
C GLY A 205 11.95 15.90 19.83
N ASN A 206 11.83 15.29 18.67
CA ASN A 206 12.91 15.01 17.72
C ASN A 206 12.65 15.74 16.39
N ALA A 207 13.28 16.92 16.24
CA ALA A 207 13.17 17.74 15.05
C ALA A 207 13.61 17.02 13.76
N PHE A 208 14.49 16.01 13.85
CA PHE A 208 14.88 15.21 12.69
C PHE A 208 13.68 14.42 12.14
N VAL A 209 12.95 13.70 13.01
CA VAL A 209 11.76 12.92 12.62
C VAL A 209 10.67 13.84 12.08
N GLU A 210 10.43 14.96 12.78
CA GLU A 210 9.38 15.92 12.43
C GLU A 210 9.60 16.60 11.08
N ASN A 211 10.84 16.70 10.61
CA ASN A 211 11.18 17.36 9.36
C ASN A 211 11.68 16.39 8.28
N PHE A 212 11.65 15.08 8.52
CA PHE A 212 12.33 14.12 7.64
C PHE A 212 11.72 14.08 6.23
N PHE A 213 10.40 13.89 6.13
CA PHE A 213 9.69 13.92 4.85
C PHE A 213 8.99 15.27 4.66
N MET A 214 9.35 15.95 3.58
CA MET A 214 8.81 17.25 3.22
C MET A 214 8.01 17.16 1.92
N ASP A 215 6.79 17.70 1.94
CA ASP A 215 6.04 17.96 0.71
C ASP A 215 6.57 19.24 0.05
N VAL A 216 7.06 19.12 -1.18
CA VAL A 216 7.70 20.25 -1.88
C VAL A 216 6.68 21.32 -2.22
N ASN A 217 5.45 20.93 -2.56
CA ASN A 217 4.43 21.85 -3.03
C ASN A 217 3.87 22.73 -1.91
N SER A 218 3.56 22.15 -0.75
CA SER A 218 3.06 22.91 0.40
C SER A 218 4.17 23.50 1.27
N GLY A 219 5.38 22.94 1.21
CA GLY A 219 6.51 23.32 2.07
C GLY A 219 6.40 22.80 3.51
N TYR A 220 5.34 22.06 3.85
CA TYR A 220 5.14 21.46 5.17
C TYR A 220 5.78 20.07 5.23
N SER A 221 6.17 19.67 6.44
CA SER A 221 6.55 18.28 6.70
C SER A 221 5.33 17.39 6.78
N PHE A 222 5.51 16.09 6.60
CA PHE A 222 4.43 15.12 6.80
C PHE A 222 3.90 15.12 8.24
N PHE A 223 4.76 15.46 9.21
CA PHE A 223 4.36 15.62 10.60
C PHE A 223 3.48 16.85 10.81
N ASP A 224 3.82 17.99 10.20
CA ASP A 224 2.99 19.20 10.24
C ASP A 224 1.62 18.94 9.62
N LEU A 225 1.59 18.27 8.46
CA LEU A 225 0.33 17.92 7.79
C LEU A 225 -0.54 16.98 8.64
N TYR A 226 0.09 16.00 9.30
CA TYR A 226 -0.59 15.09 10.23
C TYR A 226 -1.19 15.84 11.44
N THR A 227 -0.40 16.68 12.11
CA THR A 227 -0.83 17.40 13.33
C THR A 227 -1.89 18.47 13.06
N GLN A 228 -1.93 19.04 11.85
CA GLN A 228 -2.95 19.99 11.42
C GLN A 228 -4.32 19.34 11.12
N GLY A 229 -4.43 18.00 11.23
CA GLY A 229 -5.68 17.28 10.94
C GLY A 229 -5.99 17.17 9.43
N ASN A 230 -5.06 17.61 8.57
CA ASN A 230 -5.08 17.34 7.14
C ASN A 230 -4.43 15.98 6.91
N GLY A 231 -5.11 14.92 7.37
CA GLY A 231 -4.69 13.53 7.21
C GLY A 231 -4.20 13.30 5.78
N THR A 232 -2.88 13.29 5.61
CA THR A 232 -2.28 13.16 4.30
C THR A 232 -2.36 11.69 3.95
N THR A 233 -3.31 11.36 3.08
CA THR A 233 -3.40 10.01 2.53
C THR A 233 -2.24 9.81 1.56
N ILE A 234 -1.47 8.75 1.76
CA ILE A 234 -0.39 8.33 0.86
C ILE A 234 -0.84 7.03 0.19
N ASN A 235 -0.93 7.05 -1.14
CA ASN A 235 -1.30 5.88 -1.93
C ASN A 235 -0.02 5.17 -2.40
N PHE A 236 0.42 4.11 -1.71
CA PHE A 236 1.59 3.37 -2.15
C PHE A 236 1.18 2.05 -2.81
N ARG A 237 1.70 1.78 -4.01
CA ARG A 237 1.41 0.54 -4.72
C ARG A 237 2.44 -0.52 -4.36
N ALA A 238 1.98 -1.72 -4.05
CA ALA A 238 2.84 -2.87 -3.82
C ALA A 238 2.56 -3.91 -4.92
N ASP A 239 3.60 -4.33 -5.62
CA ASP A 239 3.49 -5.38 -6.63
C ASP A 239 4.09 -6.67 -6.06
N PHE A 240 3.21 -7.54 -5.53
CA PHE A 240 3.63 -8.83 -4.99
C PHE A 240 3.96 -9.76 -6.14
N ASN A 241 5.23 -9.85 -6.53
CA ASN A 241 5.63 -10.78 -7.56
C ASN A 241 5.69 -12.21 -6.99
N VAL A 242 4.59 -12.93 -7.11
CA VAL A 242 4.48 -14.32 -6.67
C VAL A 242 4.85 -15.28 -7.80
N ASP A 243 6.12 -15.27 -8.23
CA ASP A 243 6.64 -16.21 -9.24
C ASP A 243 7.86 -17.00 -8.71
N PRO A 244 7.77 -18.33 -8.52
CA PRO A 244 6.59 -19.18 -8.75
C PRO A 244 5.55 -19.07 -7.61
N ASN A 245 4.28 -19.27 -7.95
CA ASN A 245 3.18 -19.19 -6.98
C ASN A 245 3.09 -20.49 -6.16
N TYR A 246 3.95 -20.61 -5.14
CA TYR A 246 3.96 -21.77 -4.24
C TYR A 246 2.69 -21.85 -3.39
N ILE A 247 2.27 -23.09 -3.16
CA ILE A 247 1.23 -23.41 -2.19
C ILE A 247 1.82 -23.31 -0.77
N PRO A 248 1.14 -22.63 0.18
CA PRO A 248 1.57 -22.58 1.58
C PRO A 248 1.73 -23.96 2.19
N VAL A 249 2.75 -24.14 3.01
CA VAL A 249 3.07 -25.42 3.68
C VAL A 249 2.83 -25.33 5.18
N CYS A 250 2.43 -26.44 5.79
CA CYS A 250 2.28 -26.54 7.24
C CYS A 250 3.62 -26.28 7.95
N VAL A 251 3.61 -25.46 9.00
CA VAL A 251 4.81 -25.18 9.80
C VAL A 251 5.18 -26.37 10.70
N ASP A 252 4.18 -27.16 11.10
CA ASP A 252 4.34 -28.30 12.01
C ASP A 252 3.41 -29.47 11.65
N ALA A 253 3.54 -30.57 12.40
CA ALA A 253 2.71 -31.77 12.23
C ALA A 253 1.23 -31.57 12.62
N ALA A 254 0.92 -30.53 13.39
CA ALA A 254 -0.45 -30.18 13.75
C ALA A 254 -1.14 -29.35 12.64
N CYS A 255 -0.36 -28.74 11.74
CA CYS A 255 -0.78 -27.91 10.62
C CYS A 255 -1.80 -26.83 10.99
N LEU A 256 -1.64 -26.21 12.17
CA LEU A 256 -2.51 -25.10 12.60
C LEU A 256 -2.26 -23.81 11.81
N GLU A 257 -1.04 -23.68 11.30
CA GLU A 257 -0.57 -22.55 10.52
C GLU A 257 0.09 -23.03 9.24
N LEU A 258 -0.21 -22.34 8.13
CA LEU A 258 0.50 -22.52 6.87
C LEU A 258 1.33 -21.27 6.58
N VAL A 259 2.52 -21.46 6.03
CA VAL A 259 3.42 -20.37 5.68
C VAL A 259 3.88 -20.50 4.24
N ARG A 260 4.02 -19.36 3.57
CA ARG A 260 4.79 -19.25 2.32
C ARG A 260 5.73 -18.06 2.38
N THR A 261 6.83 -18.18 1.65
CA THR A 261 7.76 -17.09 1.42
C THR A 261 7.68 -16.65 -0.03
N THR A 262 7.60 -15.34 -0.25
CA THR A 262 7.47 -14.74 -1.58
C THR A 262 8.35 -13.51 -1.69
N ASP A 263 8.71 -13.11 -2.90
CA ASP A 263 9.43 -11.87 -3.15
C ASP A 263 8.46 -10.75 -3.51
N LEU A 264 8.60 -9.60 -2.86
CA LEU A 264 7.75 -8.43 -3.09
C LEU A 264 8.55 -7.30 -3.74
N ASN A 265 7.96 -6.67 -4.76
CA ASN A 265 8.46 -5.43 -5.33
C ASN A 265 7.51 -4.29 -4.93
N ILE A 266 7.97 -3.34 -4.12
CA ILE A 266 7.15 -2.20 -3.70
C ILE A 266 7.52 -0.98 -4.54
N SER A 267 6.51 -0.25 -5.00
CA SER A 267 6.67 1.05 -5.65
C SER A 267 5.59 2.01 -5.13
N GLY A 268 5.91 2.76 -4.08
CA GLY A 268 5.03 3.79 -3.54
C GLY A 268 5.11 5.09 -4.33
N VAL A 269 3.97 5.74 -4.55
CA VAL A 269 3.89 7.09 -5.16
C VAL A 269 3.22 8.03 -4.16
N PHE A 270 3.81 9.17 -3.87
CA PHE A 270 3.27 10.08 -2.87
C PHE A 270 2.26 11.02 -3.52
N SER A 271 1.04 11.05 -2.98
CA SER A 271 -0.04 11.92 -3.46
C SER A 271 -0.53 12.75 -2.28
N VAL A 272 0.15 13.87 -2.00
CA VAL A 272 -0.27 14.79 -0.93
C VAL A 272 -1.45 15.63 -1.44
N PRO A 273 -2.64 15.58 -0.81
CA PRO A 273 -3.74 16.45 -1.17
C PRO A 273 -3.33 17.91 -0.95
N GLU A 274 -3.41 18.74 -1.99
CA GLU A 274 -3.07 20.16 -1.86
C GLU A 274 -3.99 20.84 -0.82
N PRO A 275 -3.44 21.51 0.20
CA PRO A 275 -4.25 22.17 1.24
C PRO A 275 -5.10 23.34 0.71
N THR A 276 -4.88 23.81 -0.52
CA THR A 276 -5.53 25.00 -1.10
C THR A 276 -6.82 24.76 -1.87
N SER A 277 -7.12 23.52 -2.29
CA SER A 277 -8.28 23.28 -3.17
C SER A 277 -9.63 23.43 -2.43
N ILE A 278 -9.67 23.16 -1.12
CA ILE A 278 -10.87 23.37 -0.28
C ILE A 278 -11.11 24.86 -0.02
N ALA A 279 -10.05 25.65 0.17
CA ALA A 279 -10.14 27.10 0.36
C ALA A 279 -10.67 27.82 -0.89
N ILE A 280 -10.29 27.37 -2.09
CA ILE A 280 -10.74 27.96 -3.36
C ILE A 280 -12.19 27.59 -3.68
N LEU A 281 -12.64 26.38 -3.34
CA LEU A 281 -14.06 26.00 -3.48
C LEU A 281 -14.95 26.77 -2.49
N GLY A 282 -14.48 26.96 -1.25
CA GLY A 282 -15.16 27.75 -0.22
C GLY A 282 -15.21 29.25 -0.54
N ALA A 283 -14.11 29.83 -1.03
CA ALA A 283 -14.06 31.22 -1.48
C ALA A 283 -14.85 31.44 -2.77
N GLY A 284 -14.87 30.46 -3.68
CA GLY A 284 -15.69 30.48 -4.91
C GLY A 284 -17.19 30.47 -4.63
N LEU A 285 -17.66 29.67 -3.67
CA LEU A 285 -19.06 29.66 -3.24
C LEU A 285 -19.46 30.95 -2.51
N LEU A 286 -18.60 31.49 -1.66
CA LEU A 286 -18.82 32.78 -0.98
C LEU A 286 -18.85 33.94 -1.99
N GLY A 287 -17.93 33.95 -2.97
CA GLY A 287 -17.91 34.93 -4.05
C GLY A 287 -19.17 34.89 -4.93
N MET A 288 -19.66 33.69 -5.27
CA MET A 288 -20.94 33.53 -5.99
C MET A 288 -22.16 33.94 -5.16
N GLY A 289 -22.12 33.75 -3.83
CA GLY A 289 -23.15 34.22 -2.91
C GLY A 289 -23.29 35.76 -2.89
N PHE A 290 -22.17 36.49 -2.90
CA PHE A 290 -22.18 37.96 -2.98
C PHE A 290 -22.64 38.48 -4.35
N VAL A 291 -22.27 37.82 -5.45
CA VAL A 291 -22.70 38.20 -6.81
C VAL A 291 -24.20 37.93 -7.01
N ALA A 292 -24.73 36.83 -6.47
CA ALA A 292 -26.16 36.53 -6.51
C ALA A 292 -27.00 37.53 -5.68
N ARG A 293 -26.47 38.00 -4.54
CA ARG A 293 -27.14 39.00 -3.68
C ARG A 293 -27.15 40.40 -4.31
N ARG A 294 -26.06 40.80 -4.99
CA ARG A 294 -25.98 42.09 -5.69
C ARG A 294 -26.95 42.19 -6.88
N ARG A 295 -27.24 41.07 -7.57
CA ARG A 295 -28.24 41.04 -8.65
C ARG A 295 -29.69 41.18 -8.18
N ARG A 296 -30.03 40.84 -6.93
CA ARG A 296 -31.38 41.09 -6.37
C ARG A 296 -31.59 42.54 -5.94
N SER A 297 -30.53 43.24 -5.53
CA SER A 297 -30.62 44.66 -5.13
C SER A 297 -30.87 45.61 -6.31
N ASN A 298 -30.49 45.23 -7.54
CA ASN A 298 -30.66 46.08 -8.74
C ASN A 298 -32.00 45.84 -9.49
N LYS A 299 -32.91 45.03 -8.94
CA LYS A 299 -34.27 44.84 -9.49
C LYS A 299 -35.36 45.49 -8.62
N ALA A 300 -34.98 46.24 -7.59
CA ALA A 300 -35.89 46.98 -6.71
C ALA A 300 -35.60 48.49 -6.76
N ALA A 301 -35.41 49.01 -7.97
CA ALA A 301 -35.45 50.44 -8.29
C ALA A 301 -36.22 50.61 -9.61
#